data_AF-A0A438AJ51-F1
#
_entry.id   AF-A0A438AJ51-F1
#
_cell.length_a   1.000
_cell.length_b   1.000
_cell.length_c   1.000
_cell.angle_alpha   90.00
_cell.angle_beta   90.00
_cell.angle_gamma   90.00
#
_symmetry.space_group_name_H-M   'P 1'
#
loop_
_entity.id
_entity.type
_entity.pdbx_description
1 polymer ?
#
loop_
_entity_poly.entity_id
_entity_poly.type
_entity_poly.pdbx_seq_one_letter_code
_entity_poly.pdbx_strand_id
1 'polypeptide(L)'
;MTGYVMHGLFNRALQRFVQDTYGADVWDDIARSADLGLVCFEALLVYDDDLTEAVLRAGSKRLDKSREALLEDMGTYLVSHPKVTAPRRLLRFGGEDYVAFLHSLDDLPDRARLAVPDLDLPQMRVREGRDGRYLVHCRCRFAGEGLVLLGILRGMADDYGALASFDVQPAAWGLGGFADPDAALERGDLDGAAPGAPGVGLVIEVDIHLLDYAAGRTFALAEQA
;
A
#
# COMPACT_ATOMS: atom_id res chain seq x y z
N MET A 1 21.11 -15.47 -1.25
CA MET A 1 20.64 -14.37 -2.11
C MET A 1 19.45 -14.88 -2.89
N THR A 2 18.26 -14.79 -2.30
CA THR A 2 17.02 -15.06 -3.04
C THR A 2 16.66 -13.71 -3.67
N GLY A 3 17.20 -13.45 -4.86
CA GLY A 3 16.82 -12.27 -5.63
C GLY A 3 15.36 -12.44 -6.00
N TYR A 4 14.48 -11.74 -5.28
CA TYR A 4 13.14 -11.53 -5.79
C TYR A 4 13.28 -10.57 -6.97
N VAL A 5 12.33 -10.67 -7.89
CA VAL A 5 12.37 -9.94 -9.13
C VAL A 5 11.32 -8.85 -9.03
N MET A 6 11.72 -7.59 -8.93
CA MET A 6 10.74 -6.50 -8.91
C MET A 6 10.22 -6.20 -10.32
N HIS A 7 8.91 -6.33 -10.48
CA HIS A 7 8.23 -6.04 -11.74
C HIS A 7 8.39 -4.56 -12.10
N GLY A 8 8.74 -4.26 -13.35
CA GLY A 8 8.86 -2.90 -13.86
C GLY A 8 7.61 -2.03 -13.72
N LEU A 9 6.45 -2.64 -13.40
CA LEU A 9 5.23 -1.92 -13.07
C LEU A 9 5.40 -1.10 -11.79
N PHE A 10 6.08 -1.65 -10.78
CA PHE A 10 6.38 -0.94 -9.53
C PHE A 10 7.29 0.25 -9.80
N ASN A 11 8.42 0.02 -10.48
CA ASN A 11 9.38 1.07 -10.79
C ASN A 11 8.79 2.15 -11.70
N ARG A 12 7.92 1.75 -12.65
CA ARG A 12 7.17 2.70 -13.48
C ARG A 12 6.16 3.51 -12.67
N ALA A 13 5.49 2.90 -11.70
CA ALA A 13 4.59 3.60 -10.80
C ALA A 13 5.36 4.60 -9.91
N LEU A 14 6.52 4.21 -9.37
CA LEU A 14 7.40 5.08 -8.59
C LEU A 14 7.88 6.27 -9.42
N GLN A 15 8.35 6.03 -10.65
CA GLN A 15 8.72 7.08 -11.58
C GLN A 15 7.57 8.06 -11.83
N ARG A 16 6.38 7.55 -12.15
CA ARG A 16 5.21 8.37 -12.43
C ARG A 16 4.76 9.18 -11.22
N PHE A 17 4.75 8.58 -10.04
CA PHE A 17 4.48 9.26 -8.78
C PHE A 17 5.41 10.47 -8.62
N VAL A 18 6.72 10.27 -8.77
CA VAL A 18 7.67 11.38 -8.63
C VAL A 18 7.43 12.46 -9.68
N GLN A 19 7.24 12.07 -10.94
CA GLN A 19 7.03 13.01 -12.04
C GLN A 19 5.74 13.81 -11.92
N ASP A 20 4.64 13.16 -11.52
CA ASP A 20 3.33 13.81 -11.42
C ASP A 20 3.21 14.67 -10.15
N THR A 21 3.83 14.28 -9.04
CA THR A 21 3.74 14.99 -7.77
C THR A 21 4.83 16.06 -7.59
N TYR A 22 6.06 15.82 -8.05
CA TYR A 22 7.20 16.72 -7.84
C TYR A 22 7.81 17.27 -9.13
N GLY A 23 7.38 16.79 -10.29
CA GLY A 23 7.83 17.25 -11.60
C GLY A 23 8.94 16.40 -12.22
N ALA A 24 9.11 16.55 -13.54
CA ALA A 24 10.08 15.78 -14.32
C ALA A 24 11.53 16.09 -13.93
N ASP A 25 11.86 17.34 -13.61
CA ASP A 25 13.22 17.73 -13.23
C ASP A 25 13.69 17.04 -11.95
N VAL A 26 12.78 16.85 -10.99
CA VAL A 26 13.05 16.14 -9.74
C VAL A 26 13.28 14.65 -10.00
N TRP A 27 12.50 14.05 -10.89
CA TRP A 27 12.74 12.68 -11.34
C TRP A 27 14.12 12.53 -11.99
N ASP A 28 14.50 13.45 -12.88
CA ASP A 28 15.77 13.40 -13.59
C ASP A 28 16.97 13.53 -12.63
N ASP A 29 16.86 14.37 -11.59
CA ASP A 29 17.85 14.45 -10.50
C ASP A 29 18.02 13.12 -9.77
N ILE A 30 16.90 12.46 -9.44
CA ILE A 30 16.88 11.16 -8.77
C ILE A 30 17.49 10.09 -9.68
N ALA A 31 17.10 10.07 -10.96
CA ALA A 31 17.58 9.10 -11.92
C ALA A 31 19.10 9.20 -12.15
N ARG A 32 19.63 10.42 -12.25
CA ARG A 32 21.08 10.67 -12.31
C ARG A 32 21.78 10.22 -11.02
N SER A 33 21.21 10.52 -9.86
CA SER A 33 21.80 10.17 -8.56
C SER A 33 21.80 8.67 -8.28
N ALA A 34 20.82 7.95 -8.82
CA ALA A 34 20.69 6.49 -8.73
C ALA A 34 21.52 5.73 -9.80
N ASP A 35 22.25 6.45 -10.67
CA ASP A 35 23.00 5.89 -11.80
C ASP A 35 22.17 4.92 -12.65
N LEU A 36 20.91 5.31 -12.93
CA LEU A 36 19.92 4.43 -13.55
C LEU A 36 20.34 3.93 -14.94
N GLY A 37 21.19 4.67 -15.66
CA GLY A 37 21.61 4.33 -17.03
C GLY A 37 20.47 4.27 -18.06
N LEU A 38 19.25 4.62 -17.66
CA LEU A 38 17.99 4.43 -18.38
C LEU A 38 17.19 5.74 -18.35
N VAL A 39 16.47 6.03 -19.44
CA VAL A 39 15.61 7.23 -19.52
C VAL A 39 14.27 7.02 -18.79
N CYS A 40 13.72 5.80 -18.87
CA CYS A 40 12.52 5.45 -18.13
C CYS A 40 12.40 3.94 -17.88
N PHE A 41 11.61 3.59 -16.87
CA PHE A 41 11.25 2.20 -16.60
C PHE A 41 10.17 1.72 -17.56
N GLU A 42 10.34 0.50 -18.08
CA GLU A 42 9.37 -0.19 -18.91
C GLU A 42 8.53 -1.13 -18.05
N ALA A 43 7.21 -1.01 -18.14
CA ALA A 43 6.30 -1.72 -17.24
C ALA A 43 6.41 -3.26 -17.34
N LEU A 44 6.68 -3.78 -18.54
CA LEU A 44 6.74 -5.21 -18.84
C LEU A 44 8.15 -5.81 -18.67
N LEU A 45 9.13 -5.00 -18.30
CA LEU A 45 10.48 -5.48 -18.01
C LEU A 45 10.65 -5.76 -16.52
N VAL A 46 11.60 -6.63 -16.25
CA VAL A 46 12.06 -7.00 -14.93
C VAL A 46 13.34 -6.21 -14.65
N TYR A 47 13.46 -5.68 -13.42
CA TYR A 47 14.64 -4.96 -12.98
C TYR A 47 15.22 -5.59 -11.72
N ASP A 48 16.51 -5.35 -11.48
CA ASP A 48 17.17 -5.72 -10.22
C ASP A 48 16.60 -4.91 -9.06
N ASP A 49 16.38 -5.55 -7.92
CA ASP A 49 15.89 -4.91 -6.70
C ASP A 49 16.85 -3.81 -6.23
N ASP A 50 18.16 -3.98 -6.48
CA ASP A 50 19.19 -2.98 -6.16
C ASP A 50 18.94 -1.65 -6.88
N LEU A 51 18.35 -1.71 -8.09
CA LEU A 51 18.02 -0.52 -8.86
C LEU A 51 16.85 0.23 -8.23
N THR A 52 15.79 -0.48 -7.83
CA THR A 52 14.67 0.12 -7.09
C THR A 52 15.17 0.74 -5.78
N GLU A 53 16.03 0.02 -5.07
CA GLU A 53 16.60 0.49 -3.80
C GLU A 53 17.44 1.75 -3.99
N ALA A 54 18.24 1.83 -5.06
CA ALA A 54 19.00 3.02 -5.42
C ALA A 54 18.07 4.21 -5.69
N VAL A 55 16.98 4.01 -6.44
CA VAL A 55 15.98 5.05 -6.73
C VAL A 55 15.29 5.52 -5.45
N LEU A 56 14.85 4.61 -4.58
CA LEU A 56 14.21 4.95 -3.32
C LEU A 56 15.15 5.73 -2.40
N ARG A 57 16.43 5.34 -2.31
CA ARG A 57 17.46 6.04 -1.53
C ARG A 57 17.72 7.44 -2.08
N ALA A 58 17.89 7.57 -3.40
CA ALA A 58 18.10 8.84 -4.06
C ALA A 58 16.88 9.77 -3.91
N GLY A 59 15.67 9.22 -4.07
CA GLY A 59 14.40 9.92 -3.88
C GLY A 59 14.23 10.42 -2.44
N SER A 60 14.48 9.56 -1.45
CA SER A 60 14.42 9.92 -0.03
C SER A 60 15.33 11.12 0.27
N LYS A 61 16.57 11.08 -0.22
CA LYS A 61 17.53 12.18 -0.05
C LYS A 61 17.11 13.45 -0.79
N ARG A 62 16.61 13.33 -2.03
CA ARG A 62 16.27 14.48 -2.88
C ARG A 62 14.99 15.21 -2.42
N LEU A 63 14.05 14.46 -1.86
CA LEU A 63 12.75 14.95 -1.40
C LEU A 63 12.74 15.28 0.10
N ASP A 64 13.82 15.00 0.82
CA ASP A 64 13.92 15.12 2.28
C ASP A 64 12.77 14.36 3.00
N LYS A 65 12.54 13.13 2.55
CA LYS A 65 11.50 12.23 3.08
C LYS A 65 12.13 10.91 3.50
N SER A 66 11.55 10.28 4.52
CA SER A 66 11.91 8.90 4.83
C SER A 66 11.44 7.97 3.70
N ARG A 67 12.08 6.81 3.58
CA ARG A 67 11.69 5.77 2.63
C ARG A 67 10.23 5.38 2.83
N GLU A 68 9.83 5.25 4.09
CA GLU A 68 8.53 4.78 4.52
C GLU A 68 7.43 5.74 4.05
N ALA A 69 7.63 7.04 4.30
CA ALA A 69 6.72 8.08 3.85
C ALA A 69 6.60 8.11 2.32
N LEU A 70 7.72 7.92 1.60
CA LEU A 70 7.72 7.90 0.14
C LEU A 70 6.90 6.74 -0.43
N LEU A 71 7.02 5.54 0.17
CA LEU A 71 6.26 4.36 -0.23
C LEU A 71 4.77 4.48 0.10
N GLU A 72 4.43 5.04 1.27
CA GLU A 72 3.05 5.31 1.64
C GLU A 72 2.40 6.36 0.72
N ASP A 73 3.10 7.46 0.43
CA ASP A 73 2.64 8.49 -0.51
C ASP A 73 2.42 7.90 -1.91
N MET A 74 3.33 7.03 -2.37
CA MET A 74 3.19 6.33 -3.64
C MET A 74 1.93 5.44 -3.65
N GLY A 75 1.65 4.72 -2.56
CA GLY A 75 0.43 3.93 -2.41
C GLY A 75 -0.84 4.78 -2.53
N THR A 76 -0.86 5.92 -1.84
CA THR A 76 -1.97 6.88 -1.91
C THR A 76 -2.14 7.44 -3.33
N TYR A 77 -1.03 7.79 -4.00
CA TYR A 77 -1.03 8.28 -5.38
C TYR A 77 -1.69 7.30 -6.36
N LEU A 78 -1.45 5.99 -6.21
CA LEU A 78 -1.99 4.95 -7.10
C LEU A 78 -3.53 4.90 -7.14
N VAL A 79 -4.20 5.36 -6.08
CA VAL A 79 -5.66 5.31 -5.96
C VAL A 79 -6.34 6.68 -5.95
N SER A 80 -5.60 7.76 -5.70
CA SER A 80 -6.16 9.12 -5.62
C SER A 80 -5.89 9.97 -6.86
N HIS A 81 -4.78 9.73 -7.58
CA HIS A 81 -4.34 10.65 -8.62
C HIS A 81 -5.15 10.50 -9.93
N PRO A 82 -5.64 11.60 -10.54
CA PRO A 82 -6.54 11.53 -11.70
C PRO A 82 -5.90 10.92 -12.96
N LYS A 83 -4.57 10.96 -13.07
CA LYS A 83 -3.83 10.33 -14.18
C LYS A 83 -3.66 8.80 -14.01
N VAL A 84 -3.96 8.27 -12.82
CA VAL A 84 -3.81 6.84 -12.48
C VAL A 84 -5.13 6.33 -11.93
N THR A 85 -5.99 5.85 -12.82
CA THR A 85 -7.35 5.42 -12.45
C THR A 85 -7.54 3.90 -12.44
N ALA A 86 -6.66 3.14 -13.09
CA ALA A 86 -6.81 1.70 -13.22
C ALA A 86 -6.74 0.95 -11.87
N PRO A 87 -5.78 1.22 -10.96
CA PRO A 87 -5.73 0.55 -9.66
C PRO A 87 -6.97 0.85 -8.81
N ARG A 88 -7.36 2.13 -8.71
CA ARG A 88 -8.59 2.54 -8.00
C ARG A 88 -9.83 1.81 -8.52
N ARG A 89 -9.99 1.72 -9.85
CA ARG A 89 -11.13 1.03 -10.47
C ARG A 89 -11.13 -0.46 -10.14
N LEU A 90 -9.97 -1.13 -10.20
CA LEU A 90 -9.84 -2.53 -9.82
C LEU A 90 -10.23 -2.76 -8.36
N LEU A 91 -9.78 -1.89 -7.46
CA LEU A 91 -10.07 -1.96 -6.02
C LEU A 91 -11.56 -1.70 -5.73
N ARG A 92 -12.20 -0.76 -6.44
CA ARG A 92 -13.64 -0.50 -6.33
C ARG A 92 -14.54 -1.66 -6.76
N PHE A 93 -14.04 -2.62 -7.54
CA PHE A 93 -14.79 -3.86 -7.81
C PHE A 93 -14.81 -4.81 -6.62
N GLY A 94 -14.02 -4.55 -5.58
CA GLY A 94 -13.93 -5.38 -4.38
C GLY A 94 -15.15 -5.29 -3.45
N GLY A 95 -15.85 -4.16 -3.42
CA GLY A 95 -16.99 -3.98 -2.52
C GLY A 95 -17.71 -2.65 -2.71
N GLU A 96 -18.96 -2.59 -2.23
CA GLU A 96 -19.81 -1.39 -2.30
C GLU A 96 -19.46 -0.36 -1.22
N ASP A 97 -18.90 -0.79 -0.10
CA ASP A 97 -18.41 0.05 0.99
C ASP A 97 -16.98 -0.36 1.41
N TYR A 98 -16.40 0.39 2.36
CA TYR A 98 -15.02 0.17 2.80
C TYR A 98 -14.83 -1.19 3.50
N VAL A 99 -15.83 -1.68 4.22
CA VAL A 99 -15.76 -2.98 4.93
C VAL A 99 -15.78 -4.12 3.92
N ALA A 100 -16.70 -4.09 2.96
CA ALA A 100 -16.77 -5.05 1.87
C ALA A 100 -15.47 -5.04 1.05
N PHE A 101 -14.91 -3.86 0.80
CA PHE A 101 -13.59 -3.71 0.18
C PHE A 101 -12.50 -4.42 0.98
N LEU A 102 -12.41 -4.20 2.30
CA LEU A 102 -11.41 -4.87 3.15
C LEU A 102 -11.54 -6.39 3.06
N HIS A 103 -12.74 -6.95 3.19
CA HIS A 103 -12.94 -8.40 3.05
C HIS A 103 -12.54 -8.95 1.67
N SER A 104 -12.66 -8.12 0.62
CA SER A 104 -12.29 -8.52 -0.74
C SER A 104 -10.77 -8.57 -1.00
N LEU A 105 -9.93 -8.06 -0.09
CA LEU A 105 -8.48 -7.96 -0.28
C LEU A 105 -7.82 -9.34 -0.38
N ASP A 106 -8.38 -10.36 0.29
CA ASP A 106 -7.90 -11.74 0.21
C ASP A 106 -7.86 -12.28 -1.23
N ASP A 107 -8.87 -11.92 -2.01
CA ASP A 107 -9.03 -12.37 -3.40
C ASP A 107 -8.39 -11.41 -4.42
N LEU A 108 -7.87 -10.26 -3.97
CA LEU A 108 -7.30 -9.24 -4.86
C LEU A 108 -6.14 -9.75 -5.71
N PRO A 109 -5.16 -10.52 -5.18
CA PRO A 109 -4.07 -11.05 -5.99
C PRO A 109 -4.58 -11.90 -7.17
N ASP A 110 -5.57 -12.75 -6.93
CA ASP A 110 -6.15 -13.61 -7.98
C ASP A 110 -6.92 -12.79 -9.02
N ARG A 111 -7.72 -11.80 -8.58
CA ARG A 111 -8.39 -10.86 -9.50
C ARG A 111 -7.39 -10.06 -10.33
N ALA A 112 -6.30 -9.60 -9.73
CA ALA A 112 -5.28 -8.82 -10.41
C ALA A 112 -4.59 -9.64 -11.51
N ARG A 113 -4.31 -10.92 -11.27
CA ARG A 113 -3.74 -11.84 -12.29
C ARG A 113 -4.65 -12.05 -13.49
N LEU A 114 -5.98 -11.98 -13.32
CA LEU A 114 -6.92 -12.05 -14.45
C LEU A 114 -6.80 -10.82 -15.37
N ALA A 115 -6.45 -9.66 -14.82
CA ALA A 115 -6.28 -8.42 -15.59
C ALA A 115 -4.85 -8.28 -16.16
N VAL A 116 -3.84 -8.66 -15.36
CA VAL A 116 -2.42 -8.58 -15.71
C VAL A 116 -1.75 -9.88 -15.23
N PRO A 117 -1.55 -10.88 -16.11
CA PRO A 117 -1.07 -12.21 -15.72
C PRO A 117 0.23 -12.23 -14.91
N ASP A 118 1.14 -11.31 -15.24
CA ASP A 118 2.45 -11.21 -14.60
C ASP A 118 2.46 -10.29 -13.36
N LEU A 119 1.34 -9.64 -13.04
CA LEU A 119 1.25 -8.80 -11.85
C LEU A 119 1.25 -9.65 -10.59
N ASP A 120 2.37 -9.60 -9.89
CA ASP A 120 2.53 -10.22 -8.60
C ASP A 120 2.17 -9.19 -7.50
N LEU A 121 1.03 -9.37 -6.82
CA LEU A 121 0.60 -8.58 -5.63
C LEU A 121 0.77 -9.34 -4.32
N PRO A 122 1.18 -8.70 -3.22
CA PRO A 122 1.48 -9.42 -1.97
C PRO A 122 0.26 -10.21 -1.52
N GLN A 123 0.49 -11.38 -0.92
CA GLN A 123 -0.63 -12.15 -0.38
C GLN A 123 -1.16 -11.45 0.87
N MET A 124 -2.47 -11.26 0.92
CA MET A 124 -3.15 -10.58 2.01
C MET A 124 -4.15 -11.53 2.68
N ARG A 125 -4.32 -11.37 4.00
CA ARG A 125 -5.40 -11.98 4.77
C ARG A 125 -6.02 -10.94 5.66
N VAL A 126 -7.33 -10.79 5.57
CA VAL A 126 -8.10 -9.88 6.42
C VAL A 126 -8.84 -10.68 7.48
N ARG A 127 -8.64 -10.27 8.75
CA ARG A 127 -9.40 -10.79 9.88
C ARG A 127 -10.21 -9.66 10.48
N GLU A 128 -11.48 -9.91 10.73
CA GLU A 128 -12.34 -9.02 11.48
C GLU A 128 -12.11 -9.26 12.98
N GLY A 129 -11.79 -8.19 13.70
CA GLY A 129 -11.69 -8.15 15.14
C GLY A 129 -13.02 -7.75 15.79
N ARG A 130 -12.96 -7.23 17.02
CA ARG A 130 -14.12 -6.63 17.69
C ARG A 130 -14.16 -5.12 17.45
N ASP A 131 -15.35 -4.54 17.57
CA ASP A 131 -15.57 -3.09 17.61
C ASP A 131 -15.16 -2.35 16.32
N GLY A 132 -15.32 -2.97 15.14
CA GLY A 132 -14.98 -2.32 13.86
C GLY A 132 -13.47 -2.28 13.57
N ARG A 133 -12.67 -3.07 14.29
CA ARG A 133 -11.25 -3.29 14.01
C ARG A 133 -11.04 -4.43 13.03
N TYR A 134 -10.12 -4.24 12.09
CA TYR A 134 -9.73 -5.21 11.08
C TYR A 134 -8.22 -5.35 11.08
N LEU A 135 -7.73 -6.58 10.93
CA LEU A 135 -6.30 -6.87 10.81
C LEU A 135 -6.02 -7.33 9.39
N VAL A 136 -5.21 -6.56 8.67
CA VAL A 136 -4.74 -6.89 7.32
C VAL A 136 -3.31 -7.42 7.44
N HIS A 137 -3.18 -8.74 7.32
CA HIS A 137 -1.89 -9.42 7.29
C HIS A 137 -1.36 -9.42 5.86
N CYS A 138 -0.24 -8.75 5.64
CA CYS A 138 0.42 -8.67 4.35
C CYS A 138 1.73 -9.46 4.36
N ARG A 139 1.83 -10.45 3.47
CA ARG A 139 3.10 -11.14 3.20
C ARG A 139 3.88 -10.33 2.18
N CYS A 140 4.73 -9.44 2.69
CA CYS A 140 5.60 -8.61 1.86
C CYS A 140 6.71 -9.45 1.23
N ARG A 141 7.00 -9.21 -0.05
CA ARG A 141 8.13 -9.77 -0.78
C ARG A 141 9.40 -8.98 -0.55
N PHE A 142 9.24 -7.67 -0.42
CA PHE A 142 10.35 -6.74 -0.23
C PHE A 142 10.06 -5.75 0.90
N ALA A 143 11.15 -5.17 1.37
CA ALA A 143 11.19 -4.12 2.38
C ALA A 143 10.34 -2.89 1.99
N GLY A 144 9.16 -2.76 2.59
CA GLY A 144 8.27 -1.59 2.44
C GLY A 144 7.06 -1.78 1.52
N GLU A 145 6.84 -2.97 0.96
CA GLU A 145 5.64 -3.27 0.16
C GLU A 145 4.34 -3.05 0.96
N GLY A 146 4.34 -3.40 2.25
CA GLY A 146 3.22 -3.17 3.16
C GLY A 146 2.91 -1.68 3.39
N LEU A 147 3.88 -0.79 3.22
CA LEU A 147 3.67 0.66 3.36
C LEU A 147 2.97 1.22 2.11
N VAL A 148 3.26 0.66 0.94
CA VAL A 148 2.48 0.96 -0.28
C VAL A 148 1.03 0.51 -0.11
N LEU A 149 0.81 -0.68 0.47
CA LEU A 149 -0.53 -1.14 0.82
C LEU A 149 -1.21 -0.21 1.83
N LEU A 150 -0.51 0.24 2.87
CA LEU A 150 -1.04 1.22 3.83
C LEU A 150 -1.54 2.49 3.15
N GLY A 151 -0.74 3.06 2.24
CA GLY A 151 -1.14 4.24 1.45
C GLY A 151 -2.38 3.97 0.59
N ILE A 152 -2.45 2.78 -0.03
CA ILE A 152 -3.64 2.34 -0.78
C ILE A 152 -4.87 2.26 0.14
N LEU A 153 -4.76 1.64 1.31
CA LEU A 153 -5.86 1.49 2.25
C LEU A 153 -6.38 2.84 2.75
N ARG A 154 -5.47 3.79 3.01
CA ARG A 154 -5.80 5.17 3.38
C ARG A 154 -6.53 5.90 2.25
N GLY A 155 -5.94 5.89 1.05
CA GLY A 155 -6.56 6.53 -0.11
C GLY A 155 -7.91 5.94 -0.48
N MET A 156 -8.10 4.63 -0.29
CA MET A 156 -9.40 3.98 -0.50
C MET A 156 -10.40 4.31 0.62
N ALA A 157 -9.97 4.46 1.88
CA ALA A 157 -10.88 4.90 2.96
C ALA A 157 -11.51 6.26 2.62
N ASP A 158 -10.70 7.23 2.19
CA ASP A 158 -11.17 8.52 1.70
C ASP A 158 -12.09 8.38 0.48
N ASP A 159 -11.75 7.47 -0.44
CA ASP A 159 -12.52 7.21 -1.66
C ASP A 159 -13.93 6.65 -1.39
N TYR A 160 -14.05 5.84 -0.34
CA TYR A 160 -15.33 5.31 0.16
C TYR A 160 -16.02 6.23 1.16
N GLY A 161 -15.37 7.31 1.61
CA GLY A 161 -15.89 8.22 2.63
C GLY A 161 -15.90 7.62 4.05
N ALA A 162 -15.02 6.66 4.33
CA ALA A 162 -14.86 6.02 5.63
C ALA A 162 -13.80 6.73 6.48
N LEU A 163 -14.09 6.98 7.76
CA LEU A 163 -13.10 7.45 8.72
C LEU A 163 -12.41 6.23 9.36
N ALA A 164 -11.14 6.04 9.05
CA ALA A 164 -10.35 4.94 9.58
C ALA A 164 -8.99 5.42 10.11
N SER A 165 -8.53 4.84 11.22
CA SER A 165 -7.14 4.98 11.69
C SER A 165 -6.36 3.70 11.42
N PHE A 166 -5.06 3.84 11.23
CA PHE A 166 -4.19 2.75 10.82
C PHE A 166 -2.98 2.69 11.75
N ASP A 167 -2.71 1.50 12.30
CA ASP A 167 -1.48 1.19 13.02
C ASP A 167 -0.71 0.10 12.28
N VAL A 168 0.62 0.20 12.28
CA VAL A 168 1.49 -0.72 11.54
C VAL A 168 2.41 -1.42 12.50
N GLN A 169 2.35 -2.75 12.49
CA GLN A 169 3.17 -3.60 13.34
C GLN A 169 3.99 -4.58 12.49
N PRO A 170 5.29 -4.78 12.82
CA PRO A 170 6.07 -5.83 12.20
C PRO A 170 5.49 -7.20 12.58
N ALA A 171 5.35 -8.09 11.60
CA ALA A 171 4.85 -9.45 11.81
C ALA A 171 5.99 -10.46 11.69
N ALA A 172 6.23 -11.25 12.74
CA ALA A 172 7.12 -12.41 12.64
C ALA A 172 6.41 -13.54 11.87
N TRP A 173 6.89 -13.85 10.66
CA TRP A 173 6.36 -14.98 9.89
C TRP A 173 7.07 -16.28 10.33
N GLY A 174 6.35 -17.18 11.01
CA GLY A 174 6.83 -18.54 11.29
C GLY A 174 6.86 -19.41 10.02
N LEU A 175 7.75 -20.40 9.96
CA LEU A 175 8.00 -21.28 8.79
C LEU A 175 6.80 -22.15 8.30
N GLY A 176 5.58 -21.94 8.80
CA GLY A 176 4.35 -22.53 8.28
C GLY A 176 3.41 -21.41 7.83
N GLY A 177 3.03 -21.39 6.55
CA GLY A 177 2.23 -20.32 5.95
C GLY A 177 0.96 -19.98 6.76
N PHE A 178 0.52 -18.71 6.70
CA PHE A 178 -0.64 -18.15 7.41
C PHE A 178 -0.96 -18.83 8.75
N ALA A 179 0.07 -19.05 9.58
CA ALA A 179 -0.15 -19.51 10.94
C ALA A 179 -0.85 -18.41 11.74
N ASP A 180 -1.80 -18.82 12.57
CA ASP A 180 -2.67 -17.98 13.39
C ASP A 180 -1.86 -16.90 14.16
N PRO A 181 -2.00 -15.61 13.83
CA PRO A 181 -1.29 -14.52 14.49
C PRO A 181 -1.73 -14.31 15.95
N ASP A 182 -2.87 -14.85 16.38
CA ASP A 182 -3.28 -14.83 17.79
C ASP A 182 -2.24 -15.56 18.68
N ALA A 183 -1.61 -16.62 18.14
CA ALA A 183 -0.55 -17.34 18.83
C ALA A 183 0.81 -16.61 18.83
N ALA A 184 0.98 -15.53 18.04
CA ALA A 184 2.19 -14.72 17.98
C ALA A 184 2.06 -13.44 18.83
N LEU A 185 0.88 -12.82 18.85
CA LEU A 185 0.55 -11.69 19.73
C LEU A 185 0.63 -12.06 21.22
N GLU A 186 0.23 -13.28 21.61
CA GLU A 186 0.36 -13.76 22.99
C GLU A 186 1.81 -14.00 23.45
N ARG A 187 2.80 -14.02 22.55
CA ARG A 187 4.20 -14.33 22.88
C ARG A 187 5.07 -13.12 23.24
N GLY A 188 4.57 -11.88 23.09
CA GLY A 188 5.24 -10.68 23.62
C GLY A 188 6.65 -10.38 23.08
N ASP A 189 7.01 -10.90 21.91
CA ASP A 189 8.38 -10.85 21.35
C ASP A 189 8.57 -9.73 20.28
N LEU A 190 7.75 -8.67 20.27
CA LEU A 190 7.68 -7.70 19.16
C LEU A 190 8.42 -6.35 19.37
N ASP A 191 9.27 -6.23 20.39
CA ASP A 191 10.04 -5.00 20.58
C ASP A 191 11.32 -5.01 19.73
N GLY A 192 11.32 -4.29 18.60
CA GLY A 192 12.56 -3.80 17.97
C GLY A 192 12.77 -4.00 16.47
N ALA A 193 11.83 -4.59 15.73
CA ALA A 193 11.95 -4.68 14.25
C ALA A 193 11.33 -3.46 13.57
N ALA A 194 12.11 -2.68 12.82
CA ALA A 194 11.57 -1.56 12.05
C ALA A 194 10.56 -2.08 10.99
N PRO A 195 9.39 -1.44 10.83
CA PRO A 195 8.43 -1.80 9.78
C PRO A 195 9.10 -1.65 8.41
N GLY A 196 9.30 -2.76 7.70
CA GLY A 196 9.91 -2.76 6.36
C GLY A 196 11.27 -3.45 6.24
N ALA A 197 11.74 -4.26 7.19
CA ALA A 197 12.91 -5.14 6.95
C ALA A 197 12.58 -6.31 5.98
N PRO A 198 13.52 -6.75 5.13
CA PRO A 198 13.28 -7.82 4.16
C PRO A 198 12.97 -9.16 4.86
N GLY A 199 11.92 -9.85 4.40
CA GLY A 199 11.47 -11.13 4.99
C GLY A 199 10.58 -11.02 6.23
N VAL A 200 10.27 -9.80 6.68
CA VAL A 200 9.34 -9.53 7.79
C VAL A 200 7.96 -9.27 7.18
N GLY A 201 6.94 -10.02 7.61
CA GLY A 201 5.56 -9.72 7.25
C GLY A 201 5.13 -8.41 7.91
N LEU A 202 4.03 -7.82 7.46
CA LEU A 202 3.51 -6.60 8.05
C LEU A 202 2.04 -6.82 8.40
N VAL A 203 1.66 -6.50 9.63
CA VAL A 203 0.25 -6.42 10.03
C VAL A 203 -0.14 -4.97 10.03
N ILE A 204 -1.22 -4.65 9.33
CA ILE A 204 -1.87 -3.34 9.37
C ILE A 204 -3.15 -3.51 10.17
N GLU A 205 -3.22 -2.90 11.34
CA GLU A 205 -4.47 -2.76 12.08
C GLU A 205 -5.23 -1.55 11.52
N VAL A 206 -6.48 -1.78 11.16
CA VAL A 206 -7.41 -0.79 10.62
C VAL A 206 -8.56 -0.68 11.61
N ASP A 207 -8.63 0.45 12.32
CA ASP A 207 -9.74 0.77 13.20
C ASP A 207 -10.69 1.71 12.46
N ILE A 208 -11.88 1.22 12.14
CA ILE A 208 -12.91 2.01 11.47
C ILE A 208 -13.72 2.72 12.56
N HIS A 209 -13.57 4.04 12.59
CA HIS A 209 -14.38 4.90 13.42
C HIS A 209 -15.76 4.99 12.77
N LEU A 210 -16.65 4.06 13.16
CA LEU A 210 -18.06 4.11 12.83
C LEU A 210 -18.62 5.40 13.40
N LEU A 211 -18.60 6.45 12.60
CA LEU A 211 -19.33 7.65 12.95
C LEU A 211 -20.82 7.30 12.87
N ASP A 212 -21.57 7.59 13.93
CA ASP A 212 -23.00 7.88 13.88
C ASP A 212 -23.33 9.09 12.97
N TYR A 213 -22.56 9.34 11.91
CA TYR A 213 -22.59 10.54 11.06
C TYR A 213 -23.90 10.69 10.27
N ALA A 214 -24.63 9.60 10.08
CA ALA A 214 -25.94 9.60 9.41
C ALA A 214 -27.13 9.71 10.39
N ALA A 215 -26.93 9.57 11.71
CA ALA A 215 -28.04 9.45 12.66
C ALA A 215 -28.50 10.77 13.31
N GLY A 216 -27.85 11.91 13.00
CA GLY A 216 -28.05 13.14 13.80
C GLY A 216 -28.27 14.45 13.06
N ARG A 217 -28.37 14.49 11.72
CA ARG A 217 -28.62 15.75 11.01
C ARG A 217 -29.83 15.68 10.10
N THR A 218 -30.98 16.01 10.67
CA THR A 218 -32.09 16.59 9.92
C THR A 218 -31.59 17.91 9.32
N PHE A 219 -31.20 17.90 8.05
CA PHE A 219 -31.09 19.15 7.30
C PHE A 219 -32.51 19.69 7.11
N ALA A 220 -32.92 20.57 8.02
CA ALA A 220 -34.10 21.39 7.83
C ALA A 220 -33.80 22.42 6.73
N LEU A 221 -33.88 21.99 5.48
CA LEU A 221 -34.15 22.89 4.36
C LEU A 221 -35.66 23.07 4.29
N ALA A 222 -36.18 23.93 5.16
CA ALA A 222 -37.52 24.47 5.04
C ALA A 222 -37.41 25.99 4.94
N GLU A 223 -37.74 26.48 3.74
CA GLU A 223 -38.40 27.75 3.44
C GLU A 223 -38.21 28.91 4.43
N GLN A 224 -37.50 29.95 3.99
CA GLN A 224 -38.00 31.31 4.15
C GLN A 224 -37.77 32.08 2.85
N ALA A 225 -38.87 32.24 2.12
CA ALA A 225 -39.13 33.36 1.23
C ALA A 225 -39.35 34.65 2.03
#